data_AF-A0A7C6Y9B0-F1
#
_entry.id   AF-A0A7C6Y9B0-F1
#
_cell.length_a   1.000
_cell.length_b   1.000
_cell.length_c   1.000
_cell.angle_alpha   90.00
_cell.angle_beta   90.00
_cell.angle_gamma   90.00
#
_symmetry.space_group_name_H-M   'P 1'
#
loop_
_entity.id
_entity.type
_entity.pdbx_description
1 polymer ?
#
loop_
_entity_poly.entity_id
_entity_poly.type
_entity_poly.pdbx_seq_one_letter_code
_entity_poly.pdbx_strand_id
1 'polypeptide(L)'
;MSDDQAGADQAQRILAAAEQVRSEGGSARRAGRDPINTPMIRNWTEAIGDANPIYESEEAARAAGHDGIVAPPAMAQVWTMRGLGKTREADD
;
A
#
# COMPACT_ATOMS: atom_id res chain seq x y z
N MET A 1 24.16 15.55 -33.64
CA MET A 1 22.85 14.96 -33.23
C MET A 1 22.09 16.07 -32.54
N SER A 2 20.89 16.41 -33.03
CA SER A 2 20.06 17.48 -32.45
C SER A 2 19.44 17.02 -31.13
N ASP A 3 19.21 17.93 -30.19
CA ASP A 3 18.56 17.65 -28.90
C ASP A 3 17.20 16.94 -29.07
N ASP A 4 16.52 17.23 -30.18
CA ASP A 4 15.23 16.64 -30.54
C ASP A 4 15.33 15.12 -30.82
N GLN A 5 16.43 14.68 -31.45
CA GLN A 5 16.69 13.27 -31.71
C GLN A 5 17.05 12.52 -30.42
N ALA A 6 17.85 13.15 -29.54
CA ALA A 6 18.22 12.56 -28.26
C ALA A 6 16.99 12.36 -27.35
N GLY A 7 16.05 13.32 -27.37
CA GLY A 7 14.76 13.21 -26.67
C GLY A 7 13.89 12.08 -27.21
N ALA A 8 13.79 11.94 -28.54
CA ALA A 8 13.06 10.85 -29.18
C ALA A 8 13.64 9.47 -28.83
N ASP A 9 14.97 9.33 -28.85
CA ASP A 9 15.64 8.07 -28.50
C ASP A 9 15.41 7.72 -27.02
N GLN A 10 15.39 8.71 -26.12
CA GLN A 10 15.08 8.49 -24.71
C GLN A 10 13.62 8.06 -24.50
N ALA A 11 12.67 8.72 -25.16
CA ALA A 11 11.26 8.35 -25.10
C ALA A 11 11.05 6.90 -25.58
N GLN A 12 11.70 6.49 -26.66
CA GLN A 12 11.63 5.13 -27.17
C GLN A 12 12.16 4.11 -26.15
N ARG A 13 13.27 4.40 -25.46
CA ARG A 13 13.80 3.52 -24.41
C ARG A 13 12.83 3.37 -23.23
N ILE A 14 12.19 4.48 -22.80
CA ILE A 14 11.21 4.45 -21.71
C ILE A 14 10.01 3.58 -22.08
N LEU A 15 9.47 3.76 -23.29
CA LEU A 15 8.31 2.99 -23.76
C LEU A 15 8.64 1.50 -23.93
N ALA A 16 9.83 1.17 -24.45
CA ALA A 16 10.29 -0.21 -24.56
C ALA A 16 10.44 -0.88 -23.18
N ALA A 17 11.04 -0.17 -22.21
CA ALA A 17 11.17 -0.68 -20.83
C ALA A 17 9.81 -0.86 -20.14
N ALA A 18 8.87 0.08 -20.36
CA ALA A 18 7.53 -0.04 -19.81
C ALA A 18 6.74 -1.22 -20.41
N GLU A 19 6.94 -1.53 -21.70
CA GLU A 19 6.36 -2.73 -22.31
C GLU A 19 6.97 -4.01 -21.73
N GLN A 20 8.30 -4.03 -21.53
CA GLN A 20 8.95 -5.17 -20.89
C GLN A 20 8.35 -5.46 -19.51
N VAL A 21 8.27 -4.45 -18.63
CA VAL A 21 7.68 -4.60 -17.29
C VAL A 21 6.22 -5.07 -17.37
N ARG A 22 5.43 -4.54 -18.31
CA ARG A 22 4.05 -4.99 -18.50
C ARG A 22 3.97 -6.46 -18.91
N SER A 23 4.88 -6.92 -19.76
CA SER A 23 4.92 -8.32 -20.24
C SER A 23 5.33 -9.33 -19.15
N GLU A 24 6.11 -8.88 -18.15
CA GLU A 24 6.52 -9.70 -17.00
C GLU A 24 5.36 -10.00 -16.05
N GLY A 25 4.28 -9.20 -16.10
CA GLY A 25 3.05 -9.42 -15.34
C GLY A 25 3.04 -8.76 -13.97
N GLY A 26 2.12 -9.20 -13.10
CA GLY A 26 2.03 -8.68 -11.73
C GLY A 26 3.05 -9.35 -10.80
N SER A 27 3.57 -8.61 -9.84
CA SER A 27 4.49 -9.14 -8.83
C SER A 27 3.83 -10.23 -7.97
N ALA A 28 4.67 -11.10 -7.39
CA ALA A 28 4.20 -12.18 -6.55
C ALA A 28 3.42 -11.65 -5.34
N ARG A 29 2.41 -12.42 -4.90
CA ARG A 29 1.63 -12.07 -3.71
C ARG A 29 2.55 -12.06 -2.48
N ARG A 30 2.56 -10.94 -1.77
CA ARG A 30 3.33 -10.77 -0.54
C ARG A 30 2.41 -10.58 0.67
N ALA A 31 2.70 -11.31 1.75
CA ALA A 31 2.03 -11.09 3.02
C ALA A 31 2.43 -9.74 3.64
N GLY A 32 1.50 -9.11 4.36
CA GLY A 32 1.84 -8.01 5.24
C GLY A 32 2.84 -8.45 6.31
N ARG A 33 3.64 -7.52 6.82
CA ARG A 33 4.65 -7.82 7.85
C ARG A 33 4.01 -8.40 9.11
N ASP A 34 2.89 -7.81 9.51
CA ASP A 34 2.10 -8.22 10.66
C ASP A 34 0.66 -8.50 10.21
N PRO A 35 -0.07 -9.39 10.90
CA PRO A 35 -1.52 -9.40 10.82
C PRO A 35 -2.11 -8.04 11.18
N ILE A 36 -3.35 -7.79 10.76
CA ILE A 36 -4.12 -6.64 11.25
C ILE A 36 -4.14 -6.70 12.79
N ASN A 37 -3.72 -5.61 13.43
CA ASN A 37 -3.54 -5.59 14.88
C ASN A 37 -3.95 -4.25 15.50
N THR A 38 -4.53 -4.32 16.70
CA THR A 38 -5.01 -3.16 17.45
C THR A 38 -3.92 -2.11 17.76
N PRO A 39 -2.68 -2.48 18.12
CA PRO A 39 -1.63 -1.47 18.35
C PRO A 39 -1.39 -0.56 17.14
N MET A 40 -1.32 -1.13 15.93
CA MET A 40 -1.14 -0.32 14.72
C MET A 40 -2.37 0.51 14.37
N ILE A 41 -3.58 -0.02 14.60
CA ILE A 41 -4.83 0.74 14.41
C ILE A 41 -4.83 1.98 15.30
N ARG A 42 -4.53 1.82 16.60
CA ARG A 42 -4.49 2.94 17.57
C ARG A 42 -3.48 4.00 17.21
N ASN A 43 -2.24 3.60 16.90
CA ASN A 43 -1.20 4.55 16.49
C ASN A 43 -1.63 5.36 15.25
N TRP A 44 -2.30 4.71 14.30
CA TRP A 44 -2.78 5.38 13.08
C TRP A 44 -3.94 6.33 13.38
N THR A 45 -4.96 5.90 14.13
CA THR A 45 -6.12 6.73 14.47
C THR A 45 -5.72 7.93 15.32
N GLU A 46 -4.80 7.75 16.29
CA GLU A 46 -4.24 8.84 17.10
C GLU A 46 -3.48 9.86 16.24
N ALA A 47 -2.65 9.40 15.30
CA ALA A 47 -1.86 10.28 14.44
C ALA A 47 -2.72 11.05 13.41
N ILE A 48 -3.78 10.43 12.89
CA ILE A 48 -4.71 11.04 11.94
C ILE A 48 -5.76 11.92 12.63
N GLY A 49 -6.06 11.64 13.91
CA GLY A 49 -7.14 12.28 14.65
C GLY A 49 -8.53 11.71 14.30
N ASP A 50 -8.59 10.47 13.82
CA ASP A 50 -9.86 9.78 13.52
C ASP A 50 -10.39 9.12 14.80
N ALA A 51 -11.44 9.71 15.37
CA ALA A 51 -12.06 9.27 16.61
C ALA A 51 -13.29 8.36 16.39
N ASN A 52 -13.42 7.72 15.24
CA ASN A 52 -14.53 6.79 15.00
C ASN A 52 -14.46 5.58 15.97
N PRO A 53 -15.47 5.39 16.84
CA PRO A 53 -15.38 4.41 17.92
C PRO A 53 -15.38 2.95 17.45
N ILE A 54 -15.76 2.66 16.20
CA ILE A 54 -15.79 1.28 15.66
C ILE A 54 -14.39 0.65 15.57
N TYR A 55 -13.33 1.46 15.67
CA TYR A 55 -11.93 1.01 15.61
C TYR A 55 -11.37 0.60 16.98
N GLU A 56 -12.09 0.86 18.08
CA GLU A 56 -11.61 0.58 19.44
C GLU A 56 -12.66 -0.01 20.39
N SER A 57 -13.95 0.15 20.08
CA SER A 57 -15.06 -0.36 20.89
C SER A 57 -15.80 -1.50 20.18
N GLU A 58 -15.75 -2.68 20.78
CA GLU A 58 -16.53 -3.86 20.35
C GLU A 58 -18.03 -3.56 20.30
N GLU A 59 -18.55 -2.80 21.28
CA GLU A 59 -19.95 -2.43 21.33
C GLU A 59 -20.32 -1.51 20.17
N ALA A 60 -19.52 -0.47 19.91
CA ALA A 60 -19.78 0.46 18.81
C ALA A 60 -19.68 -0.23 17.45
N ALA A 61 -18.68 -1.12 17.28
CA ALA A 61 -18.51 -1.86 16.04
C ALA A 61 -19.69 -2.82 15.78
N ARG A 62 -20.18 -3.52 16.82
CA ARG A 62 -21.37 -4.36 16.71
C ARG A 62 -22.65 -3.58 16.48
N ALA A 63 -22.83 -2.45 17.15
CA ALA A 63 -23.94 -1.54 16.91
C ALA A 63 -23.95 -1.01 15.46
N ALA A 64 -22.76 -0.86 14.85
CA ALA A 64 -22.58 -0.50 13.45
C ALA A 64 -22.73 -1.69 12.47
N GLY A 65 -22.97 -2.91 12.96
CA GLY A 65 -23.21 -4.10 12.13
C GLY A 65 -21.96 -4.93 11.79
N HIS A 66 -20.84 -4.71 12.47
CA HIS A 66 -19.65 -5.56 12.36
C HIS A 66 -19.66 -6.66 13.44
N ASP A 67 -18.92 -7.75 13.22
CA ASP A 67 -18.82 -8.83 14.23
C ASP A 67 -17.98 -8.43 15.47
N GLY A 68 -17.10 -7.44 15.29
CA GLY A 68 -16.22 -6.87 16.32
C GLY A 68 -15.44 -5.68 15.76
N ILE A 69 -14.36 -5.28 16.45
CA ILE A 69 -13.51 -4.16 16.01
C ILE A 69 -12.97 -4.38 14.60
N VAL A 70 -13.02 -3.33 13.78
CA VAL A 70 -12.48 -3.33 12.41
C VAL A 70 -11.31 -2.36 12.30
N ALA A 71 -10.40 -2.62 11.35
CA ALA A 71 -9.39 -1.63 10.98
C ALA A 71 -10.02 -0.54 10.08
N PRO A 72 -9.57 0.73 10.18
CA PRO A 72 -9.94 1.75 9.21
C PRO A 72 -9.64 1.28 7.77
N PRO A 73 -10.59 1.34 6.82
CA PRO A 73 -10.36 0.89 5.45
C PRO A 73 -9.18 1.60 4.76
N ALA A 74 -8.94 2.87 5.12
CA ALA A 74 -7.82 3.66 4.62
C ALA A 74 -6.43 3.11 5.03
N MET A 75 -6.37 2.20 6.02
CA MET A 75 -5.12 1.53 6.40
C MET A 75 -4.75 0.35 5.48
N ALA A 76 -5.56 -0.01 4.47
CA ALA A 76 -5.31 -1.18 3.63
C ALA A 76 -3.86 -1.28 3.11
N GLN A 77 -3.31 -0.16 2.63
CA GLN A 77 -1.92 -0.12 2.15
C GLN A 77 -0.89 -0.19 3.29
N VAL A 78 -1.19 0.36 4.47
CA VAL A 78 -0.28 0.40 5.64
C VAL A 78 0.19 -1.00 6.02
N TRP A 79 -0.69 -2.00 5.95
CA TRP A 79 -0.37 -3.40 6.30
C TRP A 79 0.66 -4.05 5.37
N THR A 80 0.77 -3.55 4.14
CA THR A 80 1.70 -4.08 3.13
C THR A 80 2.90 -3.18 2.90
N MET A 81 2.98 -2.03 3.57
CA MET A 81 4.16 -1.17 3.56
C MET A 81 5.37 -1.96 4.05
N ARG A 82 6.50 -1.77 3.37
CA ARG A 82 7.71 -2.54 3.68
C ARG A 82 8.37 -2.13 4.99
N GLY A 83 8.09 -0.91 5.45
CA GLY A 83 8.74 -0.34 6.62
C GLY A 83 10.15 0.16 6.32
N LEU A 84 10.85 0.56 7.37
CA LEU A 84 12.13 1.25 7.26
C LEU A 84 13.26 0.29 6.82
N GLY A 85 14.05 0.72 5.82
CA GLY A 85 15.28 0.03 5.41
C GLY A 85 15.09 -1.27 4.63
N LYS A 86 13.91 -1.52 4.04
CA LYS A 86 13.66 -2.72 3.22
C LYS A 86 13.92 -2.47 1.73
N THR A 87 14.54 -3.45 1.08
CA THR A 87 14.81 -3.47 -0.37
C THR A 87 13.57 -3.87 -1.17
N ARG A 88 13.54 -3.55 -2.47
CA ARG A 88 12.54 -4.10 -3.42
C ARG A 88 12.81 -5.58 -3.69
N GLU A 89 11.72 -6.35 -3.78
CA GLU A 89 11.78 -7.69 -4.34
C GLU A 89 12.21 -7.57 -5.80
N ALA A 90 12.83 -8.62 -6.34
CA ALA A 90 13.38 -8.58 -7.70
C ALA A 90 12.29 -8.48 -8.79
N ASP A 91 11.06 -8.86 -8.45
CA ASP A 91 9.86 -8.84 -9.29
C ASP A 91 8.96 -7.61 -9.03
N ASP A 92 9.37 -6.70 -8.14
CA ASP A 92 8.69 -5.42 -7.84
C ASP A 92 9.41 -4.25 -8.52
#